data_AF-A0A845GEA1-F1
#
_entry.id   AF-A0A845GEA1-F1
#
_cell.length_a   1.000
_cell.length_b   1.000
_cell.length_c   1.000
_cell.angle_alpha   90.00
_cell.angle_beta   90.00
_cell.angle_gamma   90.00
#
_symmetry.space_group_name_H-M   'P 1'
#
loop_
_entity.id
_entity.type
_entity.pdbx_description
1 polymer ?
#
loop_
_entity_poly.entity_id
_entity_poly.type
_entity_poly.pdbx_seq_one_letter_code
_entity_poly.pdbx_strand_id
1 'polypeptide(L)' 'MLNLSSQGRTFLIFVGALDIDACGHEILIGLTARESGDFLRHKAFTDQRQIRRGAARFLILMERHLTARRLARKLR' A
#
# COMPACT_ATOMS: atom_id res chain seq x y z
N MET A 1 -11.98 -2.57 -4.39
CA MET A 1 -11.41 -3.66 -3.56
C MET A 1 -10.01 -3.97 -4.07
N LEU A 2 -9.01 -4.13 -3.21
CA LEU A 2 -7.64 -4.39 -3.65
C LEU A 2 -7.49 -5.83 -4.13
N ASN A 3 -6.80 -6.04 -5.24
CA ASN A 3 -6.55 -7.38 -5.77
C ASN A 3 -5.42 -8.06 -4.97
N LEU A 4 -5.78 -8.56 -3.79
CA LEU A 4 -4.90 -9.25 -2.85
C LEU A 4 -5.36 -10.70 -2.70
N SER A 5 -4.42 -11.63 -2.63
CA SER A 5 -4.72 -12.98 -2.14
C SER A 5 -5.22 -12.92 -0.69
N SER A 6 -6.02 -13.91 -0.27
CA SER A 6 -6.51 -13.97 1.12
C SER A 6 -5.36 -13.90 2.13
N GLN A 7 -4.26 -14.60 1.88
CA GLN A 7 -3.08 -14.56 2.73
C GLN A 7 -2.40 -13.18 2.74
N GLY A 8 -2.29 -12.52 1.58
CA GLY A 8 -1.75 -11.16 1.48
C GLY A 8 -2.61 -10.13 2.23
N ARG A 9 -3.94 -10.26 2.13
CA ARG A 9 -4.89 -9.44 2.87
C ARG A 9 -4.74 -9.64 4.38
N THR A 10 -4.77 -10.89 4.86
CA THR A 10 -4.58 -11.21 6.29
C THR A 10 -3.26 -10.67 6.83
N PHE A 11 -2.17 -10.83 6.08
CA PHE A 11 -0.87 -10.28 6.47
C PHE A 11 -0.92 -8.75 6.62
N LEU A 12 -1.50 -8.04 5.65
CA LEU A 12 -1.59 -6.57 5.68
C LEU A 12 -2.48 -6.08 6.83
N ILE A 13 -3.56 -6.79 7.17
CA ILE A 13 -4.38 -6.51 8.37
C ILE A 13 -3.53 -6.70 9.63
N PHE A 14 -2.87 -7.85 9.76
CA PHE A 14 -2.08 -8.20 10.95
C PHE A 14 -0.98 -7.17 11.24
N VAL A 15 -0.26 -6.72 10.21
CA VAL A 15 0.83 -5.74 10.38
C VAL A 15 0.34 -4.29 10.47
N GLY A 16 -0.98 -4.07 10.49
CA GLY A 16 -1.63 -2.75 10.52
C GLY A 16 -1.25 -1.91 9.30
N ALA A 17 -1.38 -2.47 8.10
CA ALA A 17 -1.10 -1.81 6.83
C ALA A 17 -2.34 -1.65 5.96
N LEU A 18 -3.41 -2.39 6.23
CA LEU A 18 -4.68 -2.29 5.53
C LEU A 18 -5.67 -1.45 6.34
N ASP A 19 -6.46 -0.64 5.65
CA ASP A 19 -7.53 0.18 6.22
C ASP A 19 -8.70 0.29 5.23
N ILE A 20 -9.82 0.84 5.69
CA ILE A 20 -11.01 1.12 4.88
C ILE A 20 -11.20 2.63 4.80
N ASP A 21 -11.27 3.18 3.59
CA ASP A 21 -11.55 4.61 3.40
C ASP A 21 -13.03 4.95 3.70
N ALA A 22 -13.35 6.25 3.69
CA ALA A 22 -14.70 6.75 3.95
C ALA A 22 -15.76 6.26 2.93
N CYS A 23 -15.33 5.75 1.77
CA CYS A 23 -16.20 5.20 0.74
C CYS A 23 -16.32 3.66 0.83
N GLY A 24 -15.71 3.03 1.84
CA GLY A 24 -15.72 1.58 2.00
C GLY A 24 -14.69 0.83 1.16
N HIS A 25 -13.72 1.52 0.55
CA HIS A 25 -12.67 0.86 -0.21
C HIS A 25 -11.51 0.44 0.68
N GLU A 26 -11.02 -0.78 0.44
CA GLU A 26 -9.73 -1.21 0.98
C GLU A 26 -8.59 -0.33 0.44
N ILE A 27 -7.81 0.20 1.36
CA ILE A 27 -6.64 1.03 1.08
C ILE A 27 -5.45 0.55 1.90
N LEU A 28 -4.25 0.90 1.44
CA LEU A 28 -3.07 0.88 2.27
C LEU A 28 -3.04 2.16 3.10
N ILE A 29 -2.76 2.05 4.41
CA ILE A 29 -2.74 3.21 5.32
C ILE A 29 -1.88 4.34 4.76
N GLY A 30 -2.41 5.56 4.75
CA GLY A 30 -1.72 6.75 4.24
C GLY A 30 -1.75 6.92 2.72
N LEU A 31 -2.37 6.00 1.99
CA LEU A 31 -2.60 6.04 0.55
C LEU A 31 -4.09 6.11 0.22
N THR A 32 -4.42 6.66 -0.94
CA THR A 32 -5.76 6.57 -1.53
C THR A 32 -6.03 5.19 -2.14
N ALA A 33 -7.29 4.88 -2.44
CA ALA A 33 -7.66 3.64 -3.13
C ALA A 33 -6.92 3.44 -4.46
N ARG A 34 -6.78 4.53 -5.25
CA ARG A 34 -6.03 4.51 -6.51
C ARG A 34 -4.55 4.25 -6.29
N GLU A 35 -3.92 4.97 -5.37
CA GLU A 35 -2.50 4.81 -5.05
C GLU A 35 -2.19 3.41 -4.49
N SER A 36 -3.10 2.83 -3.70
CA SER A 36 -2.98 1.49 -3.16
C SER A 36 -2.97 0.44 -4.28
N GLY A 37 -3.85 0.60 -5.28
CA GLY A 37 -3.86 -0.24 -6.48
C GLY A 37 -2.57 -0.12 -7.29
N ASP A 38 -2.11 1.10 -7.54
CA ASP A 38 -0.87 1.37 -8.28
C ASP A 38 0.34 0.77 -7.55
N PHE A 39 0.41 0.94 -6.23
CA PHE A 39 1.48 0.42 -5.38
C PHE A 39 1.58 -1.10 -5.41
N LEU A 40 0.45 -1.79 -5.27
CA LEU A 40 0.41 -3.26 -5.28
C LEU A 40 0.75 -3.84 -6.66
N ARG A 41 0.33 -3.18 -7.74
CA ARG A 41 0.74 -3.54 -9.10
C ARG A 41 2.25 -3.39 -9.25
N HIS A 42 2.83 -2.29 -8.79
CA HIS A 42 4.28 -2.09 -8.91
C HIS A 42 5.08 -3.13 -8.10
N LYS A 43 4.59 -3.54 -6.91
CA LYS A 43 5.21 -4.60 -6.11
C LYS A 43 5.12 -5.98 -6.78
N ALA A 44 4.03 -6.28 -7.48
CA ALA A 44 3.88 -7.54 -8.22
C ALA A 44 4.79 -7.60 -9.47
N PHE A 45 5.20 -6.45 -9.98
CA PHE A 45 5.95 -6.30 -11.24
C PHE A 45 7.39 -5.81 -11.03
N THR A 46 8.07 -6.16 -9.93
CA THR A 46 9.54 -6.00 -9.81
C THR A 46 10.31 -7.01 -10.69
N ASP A 47 9.90 -7.10 -11.95
CA ASP A 47 10.72 -7.55 -13.07
C ASP A 47 11.49 -6.33 -13.59
N GLN A 48 12.81 -6.49 -13.73
CA GLN A 48 13.83 -5.44 -13.66
C GLN A 48 13.78 -4.30 -14.71
N ARG A 49 12.77 -4.22 -15.59
CA ARG A 49 12.77 -3.30 -16.76
C ARG A 49 11.90 -2.04 -16.63
N GLN A 50 10.91 -1.96 -15.74
CA GLN A 50 10.04 -0.75 -15.60
C GLN A 50 10.52 0.27 -14.55
N ILE A 51 11.70 0.04 -13.96
CA ILE A 51 12.15 0.67 -12.72
C ILE A 51 12.39 2.19 -12.85
N ARG A 52 12.78 2.76 -14.00
CA ARG A 52 13.30 4.14 -14.00
C ARG A 52 12.28 5.27 -13.73
N ARG A 53 11.03 5.18 -14.19
CA ARG A 53 10.00 6.21 -13.92
C ARG A 53 8.97 5.79 -12.87
N GLY A 54 8.64 4.50 -12.82
CA GLY A 54 7.71 3.96 -11.83
C GLY A 54 8.30 3.91 -10.41
N ALA A 55 9.61 3.66 -10.28
CA ALA A 55 10.23 3.53 -8.97
C ALA A 55 10.20 4.83 -8.17
N ALA A 56 10.36 6.00 -8.79
CA ALA A 56 10.32 7.27 -8.06
C ALA A 56 8.96 7.48 -7.38
N ARG A 57 7.86 7.29 -8.12
CA ARG A 57 6.50 7.40 -7.56
C ARG A 57 6.23 6.30 -6.54
N PHE A 58 6.68 5.06 -6.82
CA PHE A 58 6.54 3.96 -5.88
C PHE A 58 7.27 4.23 -4.56
N LEU A 59 8.49 4.76 -4.60
CA LEU A 59 9.28 5.11 -3.41
C LEU A 59 8.58 6.18 -2.57
N ILE A 60 8.02 7.20 -3.21
CA ILE A 60 7.23 8.24 -2.51
C ILE A 60 6.00 7.62 -1.83
N LEU A 61 5.26 6.75 -2.52
CA LEU A 61 4.10 6.06 -1.96
C LEU A 61 4.51 5.10 -0.83
N MET A 62 5.64 4.41 -0.97
CA MET A 62 6.21 3.55 0.07
C MET A 62 6.54 4.36 1.33
N GLU A 63 7.24 5.49 1.17
CA GLU A 63 7.63 6.34 2.28
C GLU A 63 6.42 6.92 3.02
N ARG A 64 5.41 7.40 2.28
CA ARG A 64 4.14 7.87 2.85
C ARG A 64 3.45 6.76 3.63
N HIS A 65 3.36 5.57 3.04
CA HIS A 65 2.74 4.42 3.68
C HIS A 65 3.47 4.00 4.96
N LEU A 66 4.81 3.91 4.93
CA LEU A 66 5.61 3.56 6.10
C LEU A 66 5.51 4.60 7.22
N THR A 67 5.52 5.89 6.86
CA THR A 67 5.37 7.00 7.81
C THR A 67 3.99 6.95 8.47
N ALA A 68 2.93 6.82 7.68
CA ALA A 68 1.56 6.73 8.20
C ALA A 68 1.39 5.51 9.12
N ARG A 69 1.98 4.36 8.79
CA ARG A 69 1.98 3.18 9.66
C ARG A 69 2.72 3.40 10.98
N ARG A 70 3.87 4.09 10.95
CA ARG A 70 4.62 4.43 12.18
C ARG A 70 3.79 5.36 13.08
N LEU A 71 3.09 6.33 12.50
CA LEU A 71 2.21 7.24 13.24
C LEU A 71 1.01 6.49 13.83
N ALA A 72 0.32 5.66 13.04
CA ALA A 72 -0.82 4.87 13.49
C ALA A 72 -0.45 3.89 14.64
N ARG A 73 0.78 3.37 14.66
CA ARG A 73 1.29 2.55 15.78
C ARG A 73 1.61 3.34 17.04
N LYS A 74 1.99 4.61 16.93
CA LYS A 74 2.24 5.47 18.11
C LYS A 74 0.95 5.96 18.76
N LEU A 75 -0.14 5.98 18.01
CA LEU A 75 -1.47 6.41 18.46
C LEU A 75 -2.33 5.25 19.01
N ARG A 76 -1.82 4.02 18.96
CA ARG A 76 -2.42 2.81 19.54
C ARG A 76 -1.61 2.37 20.74
#